data_AF-A0ABC8WG10-F1
#
_entry.id   AF-A0ABC8WG10-F1
#
_cell.length_a   1.000
_cell.length_b   1.000
_cell.length_c   1.000
_cell.angle_alpha   90.00
_cell.angle_beta   90.00
_cell.angle_gamma   90.00
#
_symmetry.space_group_name_H-M   'P 1'
#
loop_
_entity.id
_entity.type
_entity.pdbx_description
1 polymer ?
#
loop_
_entity_poly.entity_id
_entity_poly.type
_entity_poly.pdbx_seq_one_letter_code
_entity_poly.pdbx_strand_id
1 'polypeptide(L)'
;MAAAAPTLRDVLFAYLTPRRGYERFKGHDGLNLEQARNSMALMLWVDQGHGHVTRHVPALTTDAFDHLVHEIRTMLDLLHTNVLVLPPTPLISALGQEGGGVDLVGTFAYDPGFIVRALAGVLDGPVAKLIFDDRLYRAFDRHQTGLLGRHTEIELAYVTPPPANVPEDFRSMFITFSRGQSVERDEVFNYFRHKWGDCIVRVLLEKTNGGMPPMYGRIIFRSEAFVSLALNGVERVSIFIRDREIWLRKYIPRPNNNNN
;
A
#
# COMPACT_ATOMS: atom_id res chain seq x y z
N MET A 1 -20.49 28.80 19.12
CA MET A 1 -20.91 28.37 17.78
C MET A 1 -20.21 27.05 17.48
N ALA A 2 -20.96 25.94 17.35
CA ALA A 2 -20.36 24.69 16.87
C ALA A 2 -19.96 24.89 15.40
N ALA A 3 -18.71 24.63 15.04
CA ALA A 3 -18.28 24.65 13.65
C ALA A 3 -19.13 23.63 12.87
N ALA A 4 -19.70 24.03 11.74
CA ALA A 4 -20.40 23.10 10.86
C ALA A 4 -19.42 21.98 10.44
N ALA A 5 -19.89 20.74 10.45
CA ALA A 5 -19.07 19.61 10.01
C ALA A 5 -18.63 19.85 8.55
N PRO A 6 -17.35 19.60 8.21
CA PRO A 6 -16.86 19.81 6.84
C PRO A 6 -17.63 18.89 5.88
N THR A 7 -17.99 19.42 4.72
CA THR A 7 -18.61 18.61 3.66
C THR A 7 -17.58 17.72 2.98
N LEU A 8 -18.03 16.65 2.30
CA LEU A 8 -17.14 15.82 1.47
C LEU A 8 -16.41 16.67 0.42
N ARG A 9 -17.06 17.70 -0.13
CA ARG A 9 -16.44 18.69 -1.01
C ARG A 9 -15.28 19.43 -0.33
N ASP A 10 -15.46 19.93 0.89
CA ASP A 10 -14.42 20.67 1.61
C ASP A 10 -13.20 19.78 1.87
N VAL A 11 -13.46 18.52 2.22
CA VAL A 11 -12.41 17.52 2.46
C VAL A 11 -11.68 17.15 1.16
N LEU A 12 -12.40 16.91 0.05
CA LEU A 12 -11.80 16.68 -1.26
C LEU A 12 -10.96 17.88 -1.72
N PHE A 13 -11.43 19.10 -1.47
CA PHE A 13 -10.67 20.31 -1.76
C PHE A 13 -9.38 20.40 -0.93
N ALA A 14 -9.43 20.06 0.36
CA ALA A 14 -8.26 20.05 1.23
C ALA A 14 -7.18 19.06 0.76
N TYR A 15 -7.57 17.94 0.14
CA TYR A 15 -6.66 16.93 -0.39
C TYR A 15 -6.36 17.04 -1.90
N LEU A 16 -6.77 18.14 -2.55
CA LEU A 16 -6.57 18.35 -3.98
C LEU A 16 -5.08 18.34 -4.36
N THR A 17 -4.23 18.92 -3.53
CA THR A 17 -2.79 18.98 -3.79
C THR A 17 -2.13 17.59 -3.72
N PRO A 18 -2.31 16.79 -2.64
CA PRO A 18 -1.92 15.37 -2.64
C PRO A 18 -2.51 14.56 -3.79
N ARG A 19 -3.77 14.81 -4.18
CA ARG A 19 -4.40 14.17 -5.34
C ARG A 19 -3.67 14.47 -6.65
N ARG A 20 -3.28 15.73 -6.88
CA ARG A 20 -2.48 16.09 -8.06
C ARG A 20 -1.12 15.39 -8.05
N GLY A 21 -0.52 15.21 -6.88
CA GLY A 21 0.70 14.42 -6.71
C GLY A 21 0.49 12.96 -7.11
N TYR A 22 -0.62 12.36 -6.66
CA TYR A 22 -1.01 11.00 -7.05
C TYR A 22 -1.25 10.85 -8.55
N GLU A 23 -1.95 11.78 -9.19
CA GLU A 23 -2.18 11.73 -10.64
C GLU A 23 -0.87 11.84 -11.42
N ARG A 24 0.11 12.58 -10.89
CA ARG A 24 1.45 12.64 -11.48
C ARG A 24 2.16 11.29 -11.40
N PHE A 25 2.10 10.59 -10.26
CA PHE A 25 2.63 9.21 -10.16
C PHE A 25 1.90 8.24 -11.08
N LYS A 26 0.57 8.35 -11.17
CA LYS A 26 -0.26 7.49 -12.02
C LYS A 26 -0.02 7.71 -13.52
N GLY A 27 0.33 8.94 -13.91
CA GLY A 27 0.66 9.30 -15.30
C GLY A 27 2.12 9.06 -15.71
N HIS A 28 2.96 8.55 -14.82
CA HIS A 28 4.37 8.29 -15.10
C HIS A 28 4.55 6.93 -15.79
N ASP A 29 5.14 6.92 -16.99
CA ASP A 29 5.25 5.73 -17.85
C ASP A 29 5.95 4.51 -17.21
N GLY A 30 6.84 4.77 -16.24
CA GLY A 30 7.58 3.73 -15.52
C GLY A 30 6.89 3.13 -14.29
N LEU A 31 5.65 3.53 -13.96
CA LEU A 31 4.94 3.05 -12.77
C LEU A 31 3.60 2.40 -13.14
N ASN A 32 3.30 1.26 -12.51
CA ASN A 32 1.95 0.72 -12.53
C ASN A 32 1.06 1.40 -11.47
N LEU A 33 -0.25 1.14 -11.50
CA LEU A 33 -1.21 1.77 -10.59
C LEU A 33 -0.91 1.49 -9.10
N GLU A 34 -0.45 0.29 -8.79
CA GLU A 34 -0.14 -0.13 -7.42
C GLU A 34 1.13 0.53 -6.92
N GLN A 35 2.16 0.61 -7.77
CA GLN A 35 3.38 1.38 -7.49
C GLN A 35 3.06 2.86 -7.32
N ALA A 36 2.18 3.45 -8.13
CA ALA A 36 1.76 4.84 -7.95
C ALA A 36 1.07 5.07 -6.60
N ARG A 37 0.23 4.12 -6.15
CA ARG A 37 -0.42 4.16 -4.83
C ARG A 37 0.59 4.01 -3.70
N ASN A 38 1.48 3.03 -3.78
CA ASN A 38 2.53 2.79 -2.78
C ASN A 38 3.49 4.00 -2.69
N SER A 39 3.85 4.60 -3.83
CA SER A 39 4.66 5.83 -3.91
C SER A 39 3.98 7.02 -3.23
N MET A 40 2.70 7.24 -3.52
CA MET A 40 1.96 8.33 -2.87
C MET A 40 1.75 8.07 -1.37
N ALA A 41 1.50 6.81 -0.96
CA ALA A 41 1.38 6.44 0.44
C ALA A 41 2.67 6.69 1.21
N LEU A 42 3.83 6.42 0.60
CA LEU A 42 5.12 6.78 1.16
C LEU A 42 5.27 8.30 1.31
N MET A 43 4.90 9.09 0.31
CA MET A 43 4.95 10.55 0.43
C MET A 43 4.03 11.04 1.56
N LEU A 44 2.81 10.52 1.67
CA LEU A 44 1.89 10.84 2.76
C LEU A 44 2.45 10.47 4.14
N TRP A 45 3.18 9.35 4.24
CA TRP A 45 3.83 8.93 5.48
C TRP A 45 5.01 9.83 5.86
N VAL A 46 5.89 10.16 4.92
CA VAL A 46 7.02 11.09 5.16
C VAL A 46 6.47 12.45 5.61
N ASP A 47 5.35 12.87 5.01
CA ASP A 47 4.64 14.09 5.33
C ASP A 47 3.90 14.07 6.67
N GLN A 48 3.79 12.91 7.33
CA GLN A 48 2.97 12.68 8.52
C GLN A 48 1.51 13.15 8.37
N GLY A 49 1.02 13.29 7.14
CA GLY A 49 -0.29 13.87 6.83
C GLY A 49 -0.40 15.39 7.00
N HIS A 50 0.71 16.13 7.18
CA HIS A 50 0.70 17.58 7.37
C HIS A 50 0.75 18.42 6.08
N GLY A 51 0.94 17.80 4.92
CA GLY A 51 0.84 18.48 3.62
C GLY A 51 2.10 19.25 3.18
N HIS A 52 3.22 19.14 3.89
CA HIS A 52 4.49 19.80 3.58
C HIS A 52 5.25 19.15 2.44
N VAL A 53 5.38 17.82 2.40
CA VAL A 53 6.08 17.09 1.33
C VAL A 53 5.18 16.95 0.11
N THR A 54 3.93 16.57 0.34
CA THR A 54 2.98 16.27 -0.76
C THR A 54 2.60 17.49 -1.58
N ARG A 55 2.78 18.72 -1.06
CA ARG A 55 2.57 19.97 -1.83
C ARG A 55 3.59 20.23 -2.92
N HIS A 56 4.81 19.71 -2.77
CA HIS A 56 5.89 19.95 -3.72
C HIS A 56 5.82 18.99 -4.90
N VAL A 57 5.32 17.76 -4.70
CA VAL A 57 5.27 16.71 -5.72
C VAL A 57 4.63 17.17 -7.05
N PRO A 58 3.48 17.88 -7.07
CA PRO A 58 2.90 18.37 -8.32
C PRO A 58 3.75 19.43 -9.03
N ALA A 59 4.57 20.18 -8.29
CA ALA A 59 5.34 21.32 -8.79
C ALA A 59 6.78 20.98 -9.18
N LEU A 60 7.28 19.78 -8.88
CA LEU A 60 8.62 19.33 -9.26
C LEU A 60 8.81 19.41 -10.79
N THR A 61 10.05 19.64 -11.25
CA THR A 61 10.38 19.46 -12.67
C THR A 61 10.29 17.97 -13.05
N THR A 62 10.20 17.65 -14.34
CA THR A 62 10.18 16.24 -14.80
C THR A 62 11.41 15.51 -14.29
N ASP A 63 12.60 16.07 -14.47
CA ASP A 63 13.85 15.46 -14.01
C ASP A 63 13.85 15.22 -12.49
N ALA A 64 13.45 16.22 -11.68
CA ALA A 64 13.41 16.06 -10.23
C ALA A 64 12.36 15.01 -9.79
N PHE A 65 11.25 14.92 -10.51
CA PHE A 65 10.23 13.91 -10.26
C PHE A 65 10.70 12.50 -10.64
N ASP A 66 11.46 12.34 -11.73
CA ASP A 66 12.03 11.05 -12.12
C ASP A 66 13.06 10.57 -11.09
N HIS A 67 13.88 11.47 -10.54
CA HIS A 67 14.76 11.17 -9.42
C HIS A 67 13.98 10.77 -8.16
N LEU A 68 12.89 11.48 -7.84
CA LEU A 68 12.01 11.12 -6.73
C LEU A 68 11.43 9.71 -6.92
N VAL A 69 10.92 9.40 -8.11
CA VAL A 69 10.39 8.08 -8.45
C VAL A 69 11.46 7.01 -8.30
N HIS A 70 12.70 7.29 -8.71
CA HIS A 70 13.83 6.36 -8.53
C HIS A 70 14.15 6.09 -7.06
N GLU A 71 14.24 7.12 -6.21
CA GLU A 71 14.47 6.96 -4.77
C GLU A 71 13.33 6.15 -4.12
N ILE A 72 12.09 6.47 -4.44
CA ILE A 72 10.90 5.78 -3.91
C ILE A 72 10.92 4.30 -4.30
N ARG A 73 11.18 3.99 -5.58
CA ARG A 73 11.26 2.60 -6.06
C ARG A 73 12.34 1.84 -5.31
N THR A 74 13.52 2.45 -5.13
CA THR A 74 14.61 1.82 -4.40
C THR A 74 14.21 1.51 -2.95
N MET A 75 13.45 2.39 -2.28
CA MET A 75 12.91 2.11 -0.95
C MET A 75 11.82 1.03 -0.94
N LEU A 76 10.93 0.99 -1.93
CA LEU A 76 9.92 -0.07 -2.04
C LEU A 76 10.57 -1.43 -2.33
N ASP A 77 11.65 -1.46 -3.12
CA ASP A 77 12.42 -2.67 -3.40
C ASP A 77 13.11 -3.23 -2.15
N LEU A 78 13.46 -2.38 -1.18
CA LEU A 78 13.95 -2.84 0.14
C LEU A 78 12.92 -3.67 0.90
N LEU A 79 11.62 -3.44 0.69
CA LEU A 79 10.58 -4.22 1.34
C LEU A 79 10.63 -5.70 0.92
N HIS A 80 11.14 -5.96 -0.29
CA HIS A 80 11.26 -7.30 -0.88
C HIS A 80 12.61 -7.95 -0.57
N THR A 81 13.67 -7.16 -0.39
CA THR A 81 15.01 -7.67 -0.06
C THR A 81 15.23 -7.82 1.45
N ASN A 82 16.31 -8.51 1.85
CA ASN A 82 16.73 -8.61 3.26
C ASN A 82 17.86 -7.60 3.58
N VAL A 83 17.96 -6.52 2.78
CA VAL A 83 19.02 -5.54 2.93
C VAL A 83 18.72 -4.64 4.12
N LEU A 84 19.70 -4.50 5.02
CA LEU A 84 19.59 -3.72 6.26
C LEU A 84 20.13 -2.28 6.12
N VAL A 85 20.48 -1.85 4.91
CA VAL A 85 21.02 -0.52 4.64
C VAL A 85 20.07 0.25 3.74
N LEU A 86 19.64 1.43 4.21
CA LEU A 86 18.83 2.33 3.41
C LEU A 86 19.69 2.93 2.29
N PRO A 87 19.25 2.90 1.02
CA PRO A 87 19.93 3.60 -0.07
C PRO A 87 19.91 5.11 0.20
N PRO A 88 20.78 5.89 -0.45
CA PRO A 88 20.72 7.34 -0.38
C PRO A 88 19.39 7.83 -0.94
N THR A 89 18.61 8.52 -0.11
CA THR A 89 17.34 9.18 -0.50
C THR A 89 17.43 10.69 -0.33
N PRO A 90 18.36 11.37 -1.03
CA PRO A 90 18.62 12.79 -0.80
C PRO A 90 17.40 13.67 -1.07
N LEU A 91 16.59 13.38 -2.10
CA LEU A 91 15.43 14.19 -2.42
C LEU A 91 14.28 13.95 -1.45
N ILE A 92 14.01 12.69 -1.07
CA ILE A 92 12.99 12.40 -0.04
C ILE A 92 13.38 13.02 1.29
N SER A 93 14.65 12.90 1.68
CA SER A 93 15.18 13.52 2.90
C SER A 93 15.10 15.04 2.85
N ALA A 94 15.46 15.67 1.72
CA ALA A 94 15.37 17.12 1.55
C ALA A 94 13.92 17.62 1.68
N LEU A 95 12.97 16.92 1.04
CA LEU A 95 11.55 17.22 1.16
C LEU A 95 11.05 17.05 2.61
N GLY A 96 11.52 16.01 3.32
CA GLY A 96 11.13 15.76 4.71
C GLY A 96 11.67 16.79 5.71
N GLN A 97 12.90 17.29 5.52
CA GLN A 97 13.54 18.23 6.46
C GLN A 97 12.86 19.61 6.50
N GLU A 98 12.25 20.07 5.40
CA GLU A 98 11.51 21.34 5.39
C GLU A 98 10.22 21.33 6.24
N GLY A 99 9.72 20.15 6.63
CA GLY A 99 8.45 19.98 7.33
C GLY A 99 8.53 19.30 8.71
N GLY A 100 9.73 19.03 9.23
CA GLY A 100 9.89 18.19 10.44
C GLY A 100 9.48 16.73 10.21
N GLY A 101 9.67 16.23 8.99
CA GLY A 101 9.30 14.88 8.56
C GLY A 101 10.10 13.77 9.26
N VAL A 102 9.70 12.52 9.00
CA VAL A 102 10.31 11.34 9.62
C VAL A 102 11.79 11.25 9.30
N ASP A 103 12.63 11.02 10.32
CA ASP A 103 13.99 10.53 10.11
C ASP A 103 13.93 9.10 9.56
N LEU A 104 13.88 9.01 8.22
CA LEU A 104 13.79 7.75 7.48
C LEU A 104 14.98 6.84 7.78
N VAL A 105 16.17 7.42 7.91
CA VAL A 105 17.41 6.68 8.14
C VAL A 105 17.41 6.08 9.54
N GLY A 106 17.13 6.90 10.57
CA GLY A 106 17.05 6.44 11.95
C GLY A 106 15.92 5.44 12.18
N THR A 107 14.76 5.66 11.57
CA THR A 107 13.59 4.77 11.68
C THR A 107 13.89 3.40 11.03
N PHE A 108 14.48 3.39 9.83
CA PHE A 108 14.84 2.15 9.15
C PHE A 108 15.90 1.36 9.89
N ALA A 109 16.92 2.03 10.45
CA ALA A 109 17.98 1.39 11.21
C ALA A 109 17.47 0.72 12.50
N TYR A 110 16.42 1.28 13.12
CA TYR A 110 15.84 0.76 14.36
C TYR A 110 14.87 -0.41 14.13
N ASP A 111 13.94 -0.27 13.18
CA ASP A 111 12.96 -1.30 12.87
C ASP A 111 12.61 -1.27 11.37
N PRO A 112 13.27 -2.10 10.54
CA PRO A 112 13.00 -2.19 9.11
C PRO A 112 11.53 -2.55 8.80
N GLY A 113 10.88 -3.31 9.69
CA GLY A 113 9.48 -3.70 9.54
C GLY A 113 8.49 -2.58 9.86
N PHE A 114 8.94 -1.50 10.51
CA PHE A 114 8.10 -0.35 10.83
C PHE A 114 7.59 0.35 9.56
N ILE A 115 8.45 0.50 8.55
CA ILE A 115 8.08 1.18 7.29
C ILE A 115 6.89 0.46 6.64
N VAL A 116 6.93 -0.87 6.55
CA VAL A 116 5.82 -1.65 5.95
C VAL A 116 4.53 -1.46 6.74
N ARG A 117 4.59 -1.48 8.07
CA ARG A 117 3.39 -1.28 8.90
C ARG A 117 2.86 0.14 8.80
N ALA A 118 3.75 1.14 8.74
CA ALA A 118 3.37 2.53 8.59
C ALA A 118 2.72 2.78 7.22
N LEU A 119 3.31 2.27 6.14
CA LEU A 119 2.74 2.33 4.79
C LEU A 119 1.39 1.61 4.72
N ALA A 120 1.27 0.42 5.33
CA ALA A 120 0.00 -0.30 5.39
C ALA A 120 -1.08 0.51 6.12
N GLY A 121 -0.72 1.16 7.24
CA GLY A 121 -1.60 2.05 7.98
C GLY A 121 -2.06 3.27 7.15
N VAL A 122 -1.17 3.86 6.36
CA VAL A 122 -1.53 4.96 5.45
C VAL A 122 -2.45 4.48 4.34
N LEU A 123 -2.12 3.37 3.67
CA LEU A 123 -2.92 2.79 2.59
C LEU A 123 -4.35 2.42 3.04
N ASP A 124 -4.49 1.90 4.26
CA ASP A 124 -5.80 1.58 4.85
C ASP A 124 -6.55 2.81 5.39
N GLY A 125 -5.82 3.90 5.58
CA GLY A 125 -6.31 5.14 6.14
C GLY A 125 -7.38 5.82 5.28
N PRO A 126 -8.28 6.59 5.89
CA PRO A 126 -9.34 7.28 5.17
C PRO A 126 -8.80 8.32 4.18
N VAL A 127 -7.67 8.95 4.50
CA VAL A 127 -7.01 9.94 3.64
C VAL A 127 -6.54 9.33 2.33
N ALA A 128 -5.85 8.18 2.38
CA ALA A 128 -5.38 7.50 1.17
C ALA A 128 -6.56 7.02 0.31
N LYS A 129 -7.59 6.44 0.93
CA LYS A 129 -8.82 6.03 0.23
C LYS A 129 -9.48 7.19 -0.50
N LEU A 130 -9.54 8.36 0.14
CA LEU A 130 -10.06 9.57 -0.50
C LEU A 130 -9.19 10.00 -1.68
N ILE A 131 -7.86 10.10 -1.48
CA ILE A 131 -6.90 10.54 -2.51
C ILE A 131 -6.91 9.60 -3.72
N PHE A 132 -7.09 8.29 -3.52
CA PHE A 132 -7.07 7.30 -4.60
C PHE A 132 -8.42 7.06 -5.27
N ASP A 133 -9.51 7.69 -4.80
CA ASP A 133 -10.85 7.50 -5.36
C ASP A 133 -11.08 8.40 -6.58
N ASP A 134 -10.82 7.84 -7.77
CA ASP A 134 -11.09 8.52 -9.04
C ASP A 134 -12.56 8.87 -9.26
N ARG A 135 -13.51 8.12 -8.68
CA ARG A 135 -14.95 8.40 -8.83
C ARG A 135 -15.31 9.67 -8.08
N LEU A 136 -14.82 9.84 -6.86
CA LEU A 136 -15.07 11.04 -6.04
C LEU A 136 -14.50 12.29 -6.70
N TYR A 137 -13.26 12.24 -7.20
CA TYR A 137 -12.66 13.39 -7.89
C TYR A 137 -13.36 13.72 -9.21
N ARG A 138 -13.80 12.70 -9.98
CA ARG A 138 -14.64 12.95 -11.17
C ARG A 138 -15.98 13.61 -10.83
N ALA A 139 -16.61 13.20 -9.71
CA ALA A 139 -17.85 13.82 -9.25
C ALA A 139 -17.62 15.28 -8.79
N PHE A 140 -16.51 15.53 -8.09
CA PHE A 140 -16.07 16.85 -7.66
C PHE A 140 -15.83 17.80 -8.85
N ASP A 141 -15.10 17.36 -9.88
CA ASP A 141 -14.81 18.17 -11.07
C ASP A 141 -16.09 18.54 -11.86
N ARG A 142 -17.01 17.57 -11.98
CA ARG A 142 -18.34 17.81 -12.61
C ARG A 142 -19.16 18.84 -11.84
N HIS A 143 -19.11 18.77 -10.51
CA HIS A 143 -19.77 19.76 -9.67
C HIS A 143 -19.14 21.15 -9.82
N GLN A 144 -17.81 21.26 -9.87
CA GLN A 144 -17.12 22.55 -10.08
C GLN A 144 -17.47 23.21 -11.41
N THR A 145 -17.69 22.41 -12.46
CA THR A 145 -18.01 22.90 -13.81
C THR A 145 -19.49 23.22 -14.03
N GLY A 146 -20.35 23.08 -13.00
CA GLY A 146 -21.78 23.34 -13.10
C GLY A 146 -22.56 22.30 -13.93
N LEU A 147 -21.90 21.21 -14.34
CA LEU A 147 -22.52 20.05 -15.01
C LEU A 147 -23.28 19.23 -13.96
N LEU A 148 -24.47 19.73 -13.60
CA LEU A 148 -25.38 19.17 -12.60
C LEU A 148 -25.97 17.82 -13.04
N GLY A 149 -25.17 16.75 -12.93
CA GLY A 149 -25.74 15.48 -12.48
C GLY A 149 -26.08 15.64 -10.99
N ARG A 150 -27.23 15.14 -10.52
CA ARG A 150 -27.59 15.12 -9.09
C ARG A 150 -26.55 14.35 -8.27
N HIS A 151 -25.43 14.97 -7.93
CA HIS A 151 -24.37 14.39 -7.10
C HIS A 151 -24.47 14.97 -5.70
N THR A 152 -25.57 14.68 -5.01
CA THR A 152 -25.81 15.10 -3.62
C THR A 152 -24.74 14.54 -2.67
N GLU A 153 -24.04 13.47 -3.05
CA GLU A 153 -23.02 12.77 -2.25
C GLU A 153 -21.87 13.69 -1.79
N ILE A 154 -21.44 14.66 -2.61
CA ILE A 154 -20.33 15.59 -2.26
C ILE A 154 -20.76 16.76 -1.38
N GLU A 155 -22.07 17.07 -1.33
CA GLU A 155 -22.63 18.11 -0.45
C GLU A 155 -22.93 17.57 0.96
N LEU A 156 -22.92 16.25 1.13
CA LEU A 156 -23.11 15.63 2.44
C LEU A 156 -21.94 15.96 3.38
N ALA A 157 -22.23 16.01 4.67
CA ALA A 157 -21.21 16.07 5.71
C ALA A 157 -20.27 14.87 5.58
N TYR A 158 -18.95 15.13 5.60
CA TYR A 158 -17.97 14.06 5.55
C TYR A 158 -17.95 13.31 6.87
N VAL A 159 -18.26 12.02 6.80
CA VAL A 159 -18.09 11.10 7.92
C VAL A 159 -16.99 10.14 7.54
N THR A 160 -15.94 10.09 8.36
CA THR A 160 -14.86 9.12 8.19
C THR A 160 -15.47 7.72 8.16
N PRO A 161 -15.33 6.97 7.05
CA PRO A 161 -15.94 5.66 6.95
C PRO A 161 -15.32 4.73 8.00
N PRO A 162 -16.10 3.84 8.62
CA PRO A 162 -15.55 2.82 9.50
C PRO A 162 -14.54 1.97 8.73
N PRO A 163 -13.56 1.35 9.41
CA PRO A 163 -12.63 0.45 8.75
C PRO A 163 -13.40 -0.65 8.03
N ALA A 164 -13.30 -0.67 6.70
CA ALA A 164 -13.99 -1.64 5.87
C ALA A 164 -13.56 -3.05 6.28
N ASN A 165 -14.53 -3.92 6.56
CA ASN A 165 -14.24 -5.34 6.79
C ASN A 165 -13.93 -6.01 5.46
N VAL A 166 -12.67 -5.92 5.04
CA VAL A 166 -12.20 -6.52 3.78
C VAL A 166 -12.24 -8.04 3.91
N PRO A 167 -12.99 -8.75 3.04
CA PRO A 167 -13.03 -10.20 3.06
C PRO A 167 -11.64 -10.81 2.99
N GLU A 168 -11.46 -11.97 3.63
CA GLU A 168 -10.16 -12.63 3.70
C GLU A 168 -9.53 -12.86 2.32
N ASP A 169 -10.34 -13.11 1.30
CA ASP A 169 -9.88 -13.38 -0.07
C ASP A 169 -9.08 -12.22 -0.66
N PHE A 170 -9.48 -10.97 -0.41
CA PHE A 170 -8.79 -9.78 -0.94
C PHE A 170 -7.49 -9.46 -0.20
N ARG A 171 -7.40 -9.88 1.07
CA ARG A 171 -6.19 -9.74 1.91
C ARG A 171 -5.39 -11.04 2.00
N SER A 172 -5.51 -11.91 1.00
CA SER A 172 -4.80 -13.19 0.95
C SER A 172 -3.83 -13.29 -0.22
N MET A 173 -2.74 -14.00 0.03
CA MET A 173 -1.83 -14.46 -1.00
C MET A 173 -1.86 -15.98 -1.09
N PHE A 174 -1.75 -16.48 -2.32
CA PHE A 174 -1.52 -17.89 -2.60
C PHE A 174 -0.02 -18.12 -2.70
N ILE A 175 0.46 -19.17 -2.03
CA ILE A 175 1.87 -19.56 -2.05
C ILE A 175 2.04 -20.95 -2.64
N THR A 176 3.12 -21.17 -3.38
CA THR A 176 3.49 -22.49 -3.93
C THR A 176 4.93 -22.82 -3.61
N PHE A 177 5.18 -24.11 -3.40
CA PHE A 177 6.49 -24.64 -3.07
C PHE A 177 7.06 -25.44 -4.24
N SER A 178 8.38 -25.38 -4.39
CA SER A 178 9.09 -26.32 -5.25
C SER A 178 8.95 -27.75 -4.73
N ARG A 179 8.97 -28.73 -5.63
CA ARG A 179 8.76 -30.14 -5.28
C ARG A 179 9.79 -30.61 -4.24
N GLY A 180 9.31 -31.09 -3.10
CA GLY A 180 10.16 -31.56 -1.99
C GLY A 180 10.78 -30.45 -1.13
N GLN A 181 10.46 -29.18 -1.40
CA GLN A 181 10.97 -28.00 -0.70
C GLN A 181 9.84 -27.27 0.05
N SER A 182 8.88 -28.01 0.59
CA SER A 182 7.79 -27.42 1.39
C SER A 182 8.34 -26.77 2.65
N VAL A 183 7.70 -25.69 3.08
CA VAL A 183 7.97 -25.06 4.37
C VAL A 183 6.82 -25.30 5.33
N GLU A 184 7.12 -25.30 6.62
CA GLU A 184 6.12 -25.41 7.66
C GLU A 184 5.34 -24.11 7.82
N ARG A 185 4.12 -24.23 8.35
CA ARG A 185 3.23 -23.09 8.61
C ARG A 185 3.92 -22.01 9.44
N ASP A 186 4.63 -22.42 10.49
CA ASP A 186 5.27 -21.52 11.44
C ASP A 186 6.50 -20.84 10.82
N GLU A 187 7.17 -21.46 9.86
CA GLU A 187 8.27 -20.82 9.11
C GLU A 187 7.75 -19.65 8.26
N VAL A 188 6.64 -19.86 7.54
CA VAL A 188 5.98 -18.78 6.77
C VAL A 188 5.51 -17.68 7.72
N PHE A 189 4.84 -18.06 8.81
CA PHE A 189 4.32 -17.09 9.77
C PHE A 189 5.45 -16.25 10.39
N ASN A 190 6.54 -16.90 10.83
CA ASN A 190 7.67 -16.23 11.45
C ASN A 190 8.45 -15.37 10.45
N TYR A 191 8.59 -15.78 9.19
CA TYR A 191 9.27 -14.98 8.16
C TYR A 191 8.64 -13.59 8.03
N PHE A 192 7.33 -13.55 7.77
CA PHE A 192 6.62 -12.27 7.62
C PHE A 192 6.50 -11.51 8.93
N ARG A 193 6.37 -12.21 10.07
CA ARG A 193 6.28 -11.54 11.38
C ARG A 193 7.60 -10.89 11.78
N HIS A 194 8.74 -11.52 11.49
CA HIS A 194 10.05 -10.89 11.69
C HIS A 194 10.23 -9.70 10.75
N LYS A 195 9.84 -9.86 9.47
CA LYS A 195 10.10 -8.83 8.47
C LYS A 195 9.19 -7.62 8.60
N TRP A 196 7.90 -7.83 8.82
CA TRP A 196 6.85 -6.80 8.75
C TRP A 196 6.09 -6.63 10.07
N GLY A 197 6.49 -7.31 11.14
CA GLY A 197 5.78 -7.28 12.42
C GLY A 197 4.44 -7.99 12.36
N ASP A 198 3.46 -7.52 13.14
CA ASP A 198 2.15 -8.15 13.25
C ASP A 198 1.28 -7.91 12.00
N CYS A 199 1.55 -8.66 10.91
CA CYS A 199 0.90 -8.50 9.61
C CYS A 199 0.03 -9.70 9.18
N ILE A 200 0.23 -10.88 9.77
CA ILE A 200 -0.49 -12.11 9.41
C ILE A 200 -1.58 -12.43 10.44
N VAL A 201 -2.77 -12.80 9.96
CA VAL A 201 -3.83 -13.40 10.77
C VAL A 201 -3.61 -14.91 10.89
N ARG A 202 -3.42 -15.61 9.77
CA ARG A 202 -3.10 -17.04 9.76
C ARG A 202 -2.49 -17.50 8.43
N VAL A 203 -1.84 -18.66 8.47
CA VAL A 203 -1.34 -19.39 7.30
C VAL A 203 -2.04 -20.74 7.24
N LEU A 204 -2.54 -21.08 6.06
CA LEU A 204 -3.17 -22.37 5.74
C LEU A 204 -2.30 -23.10 4.72
N LEU A 205 -1.99 -24.36 4.96
CA LEU A 205 -1.29 -25.21 3.99
C LEU A 205 -2.24 -26.26 3.43
N GLU A 206 -1.91 -26.77 2.25
CA GLU A 206 -2.58 -27.94 1.68
C GLU A 206 -2.63 -29.09 2.70
N LYS A 207 -3.79 -29.72 2.83
CA LYS A 207 -3.93 -30.98 3.58
C LYS A 207 -3.48 -32.12 2.69
N THR A 208 -2.38 -32.76 3.05
CA THR A 208 -1.84 -33.90 2.31
C THR A 208 -2.21 -35.22 2.99
N ASN A 209 -2.51 -36.24 2.17
CA ASN A 209 -2.71 -37.60 2.64
C ASN A 209 -1.39 -38.39 2.49
N GLY A 210 -1.11 -39.31 3.43
CA GLY A 210 0.02 -40.23 3.31
C GLY A 210 1.41 -39.61 3.56
N GLY A 211 1.50 -38.51 4.32
CA GLY A 211 2.79 -37.93 4.73
C GLY A 211 3.52 -37.14 3.63
N MET A 212 2.87 -36.89 2.49
CA MET A 212 3.44 -36.07 1.42
C MET A 212 3.60 -34.61 1.88
N PRO A 213 4.67 -33.90 1.46
CA PRO A 213 4.82 -32.48 1.77
C PRO A 213 3.75 -31.64 1.03
N PRO A 214 3.21 -30.58 1.66
CA PRO A 214 2.26 -29.69 1.00
C PRO A 214 2.92 -29.00 -0.21
N MET A 215 2.16 -28.79 -1.29
CA MET A 215 2.66 -28.12 -2.50
C MET A 215 2.25 -26.64 -2.60
N TYR A 216 1.22 -26.26 -1.86
CA TYR A 216 0.74 -24.89 -1.83
C TYR A 216 0.13 -24.52 -0.47
N GLY A 217 -0.15 -23.23 -0.33
CA GLY A 217 -0.80 -22.67 0.84
C GLY A 217 -1.46 -21.33 0.55
N ARG A 218 -2.01 -20.75 1.60
CA ARG A 218 -2.65 -19.44 1.62
C ARG A 218 -2.19 -18.69 2.85
N ILE A 219 -1.71 -17.47 2.65
CA ILE A 219 -1.39 -16.51 3.71
C ILE A 219 -2.55 -15.53 3.79
N ILE A 220 -3.08 -15.31 4.99
CA ILE A 220 -4.13 -14.33 5.24
C ILE A 220 -3.54 -13.20 6.06
N PHE A 221 -3.39 -12.03 5.44
CA PHE A 221 -2.89 -10.82 6.09
C PHE A 221 -3.98 -10.10 6.88
N ARG A 222 -3.59 -9.22 7.79
CA ARG A 222 -4.51 -8.33 8.52
C ARG A 222 -5.21 -7.32 7.62
N SER A 223 -4.59 -6.97 6.49
CA SER A 223 -5.11 -6.02 5.52
C SER A 223 -4.67 -6.34 4.09
N GLU A 224 -5.45 -5.88 3.10
CA GLU A 224 -5.08 -5.90 1.68
C GLU A 224 -3.84 -5.02 1.41
N ALA A 225 -3.57 -4.01 2.22
CA ALA A 225 -2.37 -3.18 2.07
C ALA A 225 -1.07 -4.00 2.11
N PHE A 226 -1.00 -5.06 2.94
CA PHE A 226 0.15 -5.95 2.95
C PHE A 226 0.29 -6.77 1.66
N VAL A 227 -0.82 -7.12 1.01
CA VAL A 227 -0.80 -7.79 -0.30
C VAL A 227 -0.28 -6.82 -1.37
N SER A 228 -0.73 -5.56 -1.32
CA SER A 228 -0.27 -4.47 -2.21
C SER A 228 1.22 -4.17 -2.04
N LEU A 229 1.73 -4.20 -0.80
CA LEU A 229 3.15 -4.01 -0.54
C LEU A 229 3.97 -5.24 -0.89
N ALA A 230 3.40 -6.45 -0.77
CA ALA A 230 4.07 -7.70 -1.12
C ALA A 230 4.26 -7.91 -2.62
N LEU A 231 3.30 -7.47 -3.43
CA LEU A 231 3.31 -7.64 -4.88
C LEU A 231 3.85 -6.40 -5.60
N ASN A 232 3.60 -5.21 -5.06
CA ASN A 232 3.99 -3.93 -5.63
C ASN A 232 3.62 -3.83 -7.14
N GLY A 233 2.44 -4.34 -7.48
CA GLY A 233 1.87 -4.39 -8.83
C GLY A 233 2.44 -5.46 -9.76
N VAL A 234 3.28 -6.37 -9.26
CA VAL A 234 3.73 -7.56 -9.99
C VAL A 234 2.77 -8.73 -9.72
N GLU A 235 2.48 -9.55 -10.73
CA GLU A 235 1.54 -10.68 -10.58
C GLU A 235 2.04 -11.74 -9.59
N ARG A 236 3.35 -11.98 -9.58
CA ARG A 236 3.99 -13.02 -8.78
C ARG A 236 5.40 -12.60 -8.35
N VAL A 237 5.73 -12.85 -7.09
CA VAL A 237 7.06 -12.62 -6.51
C VAL A 237 7.60 -13.92 -5.93
N SER A 238 8.92 -14.04 -5.79
CA SER A 238 9.53 -15.14 -5.02
C SER A 238 10.28 -14.62 -3.80
N ILE A 239 10.28 -15.42 -2.74
CA ILE A 239 11.05 -15.19 -1.51
C ILE A 239 11.79 -16.46 -1.15
N PHE A 240 12.86 -16.31 -0.35
CA PHE A 240 13.60 -17.44 0.20
C PHE A 240 13.36 -17.55 1.71
N ILE A 241 12.93 -18.73 2.15
CA ILE A 241 12.82 -19.08 3.58
C ILE A 241 13.76 -20.24 3.86
N ARG A 242 14.85 -19.98 4.62
CA ARG A 242 15.91 -20.97 4.93
C ARG A 242 16.39 -21.72 3.67
N ASP A 243 16.68 -21.01 2.58
CA ASP A 243 17.15 -21.55 1.29
C ASP A 243 16.09 -22.20 0.38
N ARG A 244 14.81 -22.19 0.77
CA ARG A 244 13.71 -22.66 -0.09
C ARG A 244 13.02 -21.51 -0.78
N GLU A 245 12.97 -21.56 -2.11
CA GLU A 245 12.21 -20.60 -2.91
C GLU A 245 10.72 -20.87 -2.80
N ILE A 246 9.97 -19.83 -2.44
CA ILE A 246 8.52 -19.83 -2.34
C ILE A 246 7.99 -18.75 -3.27
N TRP A 247 7.04 -19.14 -4.12
CA TRP A 247 6.37 -18.22 -5.02
C TRP A 247 5.08 -17.72 -4.41
N LEU A 248 4.81 -16.43 -4.51
CA LEU A 248 3.62 -15.77 -3.97
C LEU A 248 2.90 -14.99 -5.06
N ARG A 249 1.57 -15.06 -5.05
CA ARG A 249 0.69 -14.27 -5.92
C ARG A 249 -0.60 -13.91 -5.19
N LYS A 250 -1.39 -12.99 -5.74
CA LYS A 250 -2.73 -12.68 -5.20
C LYS A 250 -3.60 -13.95 -5.14
N TYR A 251 -4.29 -14.16 -4.02
CA TYR A 251 -5.25 -15.26 -3.93
C TYR A 251 -6.47 -14.96 -4.80
N ILE A 252 -6.88 -15.93 -5.60
CA ILE A 252 -8.10 -15.86 -6.40
C ILE A 252 -9.08 -16.87 -5.80
N PRO A 253 -10.21 -16.43 -5.21
CA PRO A 253 -11.21 -17.35 -4.70
C PRO A 253 -11.74 -18.20 -5.84
N ARG A 254 -11.87 -19.50 -5.60
CA ARG A 254 -12.62 -20.36 -6.52
C ARG A 254 -14.10 -20.02 -6.36
N PRO A 255 -14.86 -19.81 -7.45
CA PRO A 255 -16.31 -19.67 -7.32
C PRO A 255 -16.85 -20.92 -6.63
N ASN A 256 -17.60 -20.74 -5.54
CA ASN A 256 -18.28 -21.84 -4.88
C ASN A 256 -19.26 -22.45 -5.89
N ASN A 257 -19.00 -23.67 -6.34
CA ASN A 257 -20.05 -24.52 -6.90
C ASN A 257 -20.90 -25.04 -5.74
N ASN A 258 -21.69 -24.15 -5.12
CA ASN A 258 -22.72 -24.56 -4.17
C ASN A 258 -23.94 -25.04 -4.96
N ASN A 259 -23.81 -26.22 -5.57
CA ASN A 259 -24.94 -27.08 -5.88
C ASN A 259 -24.92 -28.22 -4.86
N ASN A 260 -25.59 -28.02 -3.73
CA ASN A 260 -26.22 -29.07 -2.94
C ASN A 260 -27.22 -28.47 -1.97
#